data_AF-A0A2D6MGH9-F1
#
_entry.id   AF-A0A2D6MGH9-F1
#
_cell.length_a   1.000
_cell.length_b   1.000
_cell.length_c   1.000
_cell.angle_alpha   90.00
_cell.angle_beta   90.00
_cell.angle_gamma   90.00
#
_symmetry.space_group_name_H-M   'P 1'
#
loop_
_entity.id
_entity.type
_entity.pdbx_description
1 polymer ?
#
loop_
_entity_poly.entity_id
_entity_poly.type
_entity_poly.pdbx_seq_one_letter_code
_entity_poly.pdbx_strand_id
1 'polypeptide(L)'
;MQLLKYTYQNNHNWYLGLKETQLEVKIAGSISDKILGGAFGALAASVLMTALHRVNPPLYNQVQDKEITIEQAAQQEMSNELFIEEIAKIDPNFGDEDKKNEVSSFIQKWEGFLGSPKMLPNEEYYTIGIGHRLDGSKRSRSAFSKALPHKNYDQFYRGQGSVTKKEAQTLFQADLPNYVDRARNLTGDNFDSYSSNLQKNIISATYRGSWGYSPKTRRLLAEGKFEEAADEFLNSNEYRDAIKLNRRGIRKRMEAVAEAIRQEGYKKNWNLK
;
A
#
# COMPACT_ATOMS: atom_id res chain seq x y z
N MET A 1 43.32 19.40 -25.32
CA MET A 1 41.89 19.00 -25.37
C MET A 1 41.69 17.53 -24.96
N GLN A 2 42.27 17.07 -23.83
CA GLN A 2 42.12 15.67 -23.38
C GLN A 2 42.20 15.44 -21.85
N LEU A 3 42.13 16.49 -21.01
CA LEU A 3 42.23 16.36 -19.54
C LEU A 3 40.94 16.72 -18.76
N LEU A 4 39.80 16.88 -19.44
CA LEU A 4 38.51 17.23 -18.81
C LEU A 4 37.42 16.16 -18.98
N LYS A 5 37.78 14.93 -19.41
CA LYS A 5 36.82 13.82 -19.58
C LYS A 5 36.93 12.70 -18.55
N TYR A 6 37.87 12.77 -17.60
CA TYR A 6 38.11 11.66 -16.65
C TYR A 6 37.49 11.83 -15.26
N THR A 7 36.80 12.95 -14.98
CA THR A 7 36.18 13.21 -13.65
C THR A 7 34.65 13.20 -13.67
N TYR A 8 34.00 12.97 -14.81
CA TYR A 8 32.52 12.98 -14.89
C TYR A 8 31.85 11.60 -14.82
N GLN A 9 32.61 10.49 -14.83
CA GLN A 9 32.05 9.13 -14.77
C GLN A 9 32.08 8.49 -13.38
N ASN A 10 32.74 9.08 -12.36
CA ASN A 10 32.79 8.50 -11.01
C ASN A 10 31.89 9.17 -9.96
N ASN A 11 31.15 10.24 -10.30
CA ASN A 11 30.22 10.89 -9.36
C ASN A 11 28.75 10.44 -9.47
N HIS A 12 28.43 9.50 -10.37
CA HIS A 12 27.06 8.97 -10.49
C HIS A 12 26.77 7.77 -9.58
N ASN A 13 27.79 7.16 -8.96
CA ASN A 13 27.63 5.99 -8.10
C ASN A 13 27.50 6.29 -6.60
N TRP A 14 27.94 7.46 -6.12
CA TRP A 14 27.81 7.79 -4.70
C TRP A 14 26.37 8.14 -4.30
N TYR A 15 25.62 8.80 -5.18
CA TYR A 15 24.22 9.17 -4.96
C TYR A 15 23.25 7.99 -5.07
N LEU A 16 23.57 6.99 -5.90
CA LEU A 16 22.82 5.73 -6.00
C LEU A 16 23.11 4.83 -4.80
N GLY A 17 24.38 4.72 -4.39
CA GLY A 17 24.77 4.00 -3.17
C GLY A 17 24.18 4.60 -1.89
N LEU A 18 24.02 5.93 -1.80
CA LEU A 18 23.32 6.58 -0.68
C LEU A 18 21.81 6.32 -0.67
N LYS A 19 21.16 6.20 -1.85
CA LYS A 19 19.74 5.86 -1.93
C LYS A 19 19.50 4.38 -1.64
N GLU A 20 20.36 3.49 -2.11
CA GLU A 20 20.33 2.06 -1.79
C GLU A 20 20.57 1.84 -0.29
N THR A 21 21.61 2.46 0.29
CA THR A 21 21.86 2.38 1.74
C THR A 21 20.76 3.02 2.58
N GLN A 22 20.17 4.15 2.17
CA GLN A 22 19.01 4.69 2.90
C GLN A 22 17.76 3.81 2.78
N LEU A 23 17.56 3.15 1.66
CA LEU A 23 16.46 2.20 1.46
C LEU A 23 16.69 0.94 2.30
N GLU A 24 17.91 0.40 2.30
CA GLU A 24 18.32 -0.75 3.12
C GLU A 24 18.23 -0.45 4.62
N VAL A 25 18.67 0.72 5.06
CA VAL A 25 18.54 1.16 6.47
C VAL A 25 17.07 1.31 6.87
N LYS A 26 16.22 1.82 5.98
CA LYS A 26 14.77 1.98 6.24
C LYS A 26 14.05 0.63 6.26
N ILE A 27 14.43 -0.29 5.38
CA ILE A 27 13.92 -1.66 5.33
C ILE A 27 14.35 -2.42 6.59
N ALA A 28 15.64 -2.38 6.94
CA ALA A 28 16.18 -3.00 8.14
C ALA A 28 15.48 -2.49 9.41
N GLY A 29 15.30 -1.16 9.55
CA GLY A 29 14.56 -0.58 10.68
C GLY A 29 13.11 -1.07 10.78
N SER A 30 12.38 -1.15 9.66
CA SER A 30 11.01 -1.66 9.63
C SER A 30 10.91 -3.15 9.96
N ILE A 31 11.90 -3.94 9.56
CA ILE A 31 11.99 -5.38 9.86
C ILE A 31 12.26 -5.56 11.36
N SER A 32 13.25 -4.85 11.90
CA SER A 32 13.61 -4.91 13.33
C SER A 32 12.46 -4.49 14.24
N ASP A 33 11.77 -3.38 13.94
CA ASP A 33 10.61 -2.92 14.72
C ASP A 33 9.49 -3.96 14.76
N LYS A 34 9.25 -4.66 13.65
CA LYS A 34 8.24 -5.72 13.59
C LYS A 34 8.65 -6.95 14.38
N ILE A 35 9.93 -7.35 14.33
CA ILE A 35 10.44 -8.48 15.11
C ILE A 35 10.36 -8.22 16.61
N LEU A 36 10.67 -6.99 17.03
CA LEU A 36 10.52 -6.55 18.41
C LEU A 36 9.05 -6.50 18.87
N GLY A 37 8.11 -6.23 17.96
CA GLY A 37 6.67 -6.18 18.25
C GLY A 37 6.01 -7.54 18.56
N GLY A 38 6.66 -8.67 18.25
CA GLY A 38 6.34 -10.00 18.81
C GLY A 38 5.05 -10.67 18.34
N ALA A 39 4.36 -10.17 17.31
CA ALA A 39 3.18 -10.82 16.75
C ALA A 39 3.23 -10.87 15.21
N PHE A 40 3.38 -12.09 14.67
CA PHE A 40 3.43 -12.34 13.23
C PHE A 40 2.19 -13.09 12.74
N GLY A 41 1.69 -12.70 11.56
CA GLY A 41 0.78 -13.52 10.80
C GLY A 41 1.49 -14.74 10.18
N ALA A 42 0.72 -15.72 9.71
CA ALA A 42 1.27 -16.96 9.11
C ALA A 42 2.21 -16.70 7.91
N LEU A 43 1.98 -15.63 7.14
CA LEU A 43 2.84 -15.21 6.03
C LEU A 43 4.21 -14.73 6.55
N ALA A 44 4.22 -13.81 7.50
CA ALA A 44 5.45 -13.35 8.14
C ALA A 44 6.24 -14.51 8.80
N ALA A 45 5.57 -15.43 9.49
CA ALA A 45 6.22 -16.61 10.07
C ALA A 45 6.90 -17.50 9.00
N SER A 46 6.27 -17.68 7.84
CA SER A 46 6.86 -18.45 6.73
C SER A 46 8.10 -17.78 6.14
N VAL A 47 8.10 -16.44 6.05
CA VAL A 47 9.26 -15.68 5.56
C VAL A 47 10.42 -15.82 6.55
N LEU A 48 10.17 -15.62 7.85
CA LEU A 48 11.17 -15.77 8.91
C LEU A 48 11.75 -17.19 8.95
N MET A 49 10.91 -18.22 8.83
CA MET A 49 11.36 -19.61 8.79
C MET A 49 12.24 -19.90 7.58
N THR A 50 11.90 -19.35 6.41
CA THR A 50 12.70 -19.53 5.19
C THR A 50 14.04 -18.83 5.30
N ALA A 51 14.08 -17.62 5.86
CA ALA A 51 15.32 -16.88 6.12
C ALA A 51 16.20 -17.61 7.15
N LEU A 52 15.62 -18.08 8.27
CA LEU A 52 16.32 -18.84 9.29
C LEU A 52 16.93 -20.13 8.73
N HIS A 53 16.17 -20.88 7.94
CA HIS A 53 16.69 -22.11 7.33
C HIS A 53 17.94 -21.86 6.46
N ARG A 54 18.01 -20.70 5.80
CA ARG A 54 19.15 -20.33 4.94
C ARG A 54 20.34 -19.77 5.72
N VAL A 55 20.07 -19.00 6.77
CA VAL A 55 21.10 -18.21 7.47
C VAL A 55 21.58 -18.87 8.77
N ASN A 56 20.68 -19.50 9.52
CA ASN A 56 20.99 -20.20 10.76
C ASN A 56 20.18 -21.52 10.90
N PRO A 57 20.59 -22.59 10.18
CA PRO A 57 19.93 -23.89 10.24
C PRO A 57 19.79 -24.50 11.65
N PRO A 58 20.79 -24.38 12.56
CA PRO A 58 20.62 -24.81 13.95
C PRO A 58 19.45 -24.14 14.65
N LEU A 59 19.31 -22.82 14.55
CA LEU A 59 18.23 -22.08 15.19
C LEU A 59 16.87 -22.38 14.54
N TYR A 60 16.84 -22.60 13.22
CA TYR A 60 15.66 -23.10 12.52
C TYR A 60 15.17 -24.45 13.07
N ASN A 61 16.09 -25.38 13.34
CA ASN A 61 15.72 -26.69 13.89
C ASN A 61 15.12 -26.56 15.30
N GLN A 62 15.65 -25.67 16.15
CA GLN A 62 15.05 -25.39 17.46
C GLN A 62 13.61 -24.88 17.36
N VAL A 63 13.28 -24.10 16.32
CA VAL A 63 11.89 -23.68 16.05
C VAL A 63 11.02 -24.85 15.58
N GLN A 64 11.54 -25.73 14.70
CA GLN A 64 10.83 -26.93 14.24
C GLN A 64 10.53 -27.90 15.40
N ASP A 65 11.50 -28.06 16.29
CA ASP A 65 11.42 -28.93 17.47
C ASP A 65 10.62 -28.28 18.62
N LYS A 66 10.16 -27.04 18.42
CA LYS A 66 9.36 -26.23 19.35
C LYS A 66 10.08 -25.93 20.67
N GLU A 67 11.41 -25.93 20.65
CA GLU A 67 12.23 -25.52 21.78
C GLU A 67 12.12 -24.00 22.01
N ILE A 68 12.00 -23.25 20.91
CA ILE A 68 11.76 -21.81 20.89
C ILE A 68 10.69 -21.45 19.86
N THR A 69 10.09 -20.27 20.00
CA THR A 69 9.16 -19.76 18.97
C THR A 69 9.90 -19.09 17.83
N ILE A 70 9.22 -18.90 16.68
CA ILE A 70 9.78 -18.16 15.54
C ILE A 70 10.08 -16.70 15.90
N GLU A 71 9.32 -16.11 16.81
CA GLU A 71 9.57 -14.77 17.36
C GLU A 71 10.87 -14.72 18.13
N GLN A 72 11.09 -15.69 19.04
CA GLN A 72 12.31 -15.76 19.84
C GLN A 72 13.54 -16.00 18.96
N ALA A 73 13.43 -16.86 17.95
CA ALA A 73 14.51 -17.10 16.99
C ALA A 73 14.81 -15.84 16.15
N ALA A 74 13.78 -15.18 15.63
CA ALA A 74 13.96 -13.94 14.86
C ALA A 74 14.57 -12.82 15.71
N GLN A 75 14.21 -12.71 16.99
CA GLN A 75 14.80 -11.75 17.92
C GLN A 75 16.30 -11.98 18.15
N GLN A 76 16.74 -13.24 18.20
CA GLN A 76 18.16 -13.58 18.33
C GLN A 76 18.98 -13.19 17.08
N GLU A 77 18.35 -13.20 15.90
CA GLU A 77 19.01 -12.91 14.62
C GLU A 77 18.87 -11.46 14.17
N MET A 78 18.28 -10.56 14.97
CA MET A 78 18.03 -9.18 14.53
C MET A 78 19.29 -8.37 14.21
N SER A 79 20.43 -8.72 14.82
CA SER A 79 21.72 -8.11 14.53
C SER A 79 22.49 -8.81 13.40
N ASN A 80 21.95 -9.90 12.84
CA ASN A 80 22.56 -10.63 11.74
C ASN A 80 22.12 -10.00 10.41
N GLU A 81 23.01 -9.23 9.78
CA GLU A 81 22.75 -8.56 8.50
C GLU A 81 22.31 -9.54 7.41
N LEU A 82 22.87 -10.75 7.36
CA LEU A 82 22.48 -11.76 6.37
C LEU A 82 21.05 -12.24 6.57
N PHE A 83 20.57 -12.31 7.81
CA PHE A 83 19.18 -12.67 8.11
C PHE A 83 18.22 -11.58 7.63
N ILE A 84 18.55 -10.31 7.90
CA ILE A 84 17.76 -9.16 7.46
C ILE A 84 17.74 -9.05 5.93
N GLU A 85 18.89 -9.24 5.27
CA GLU A 85 18.96 -9.27 3.80
C GLU A 85 18.10 -10.40 3.21
N GLU A 86 18.14 -11.58 3.82
CA GLU A 86 17.39 -12.74 3.32
C GLU A 86 15.89 -12.52 3.46
N ILE A 87 15.44 -11.93 4.56
CA ILE A 87 14.05 -11.47 4.72
C ILE A 87 13.69 -10.48 3.61
N ALA A 88 14.53 -9.48 3.34
CA ALA A 88 14.28 -8.48 2.30
C ALA A 88 14.27 -9.07 0.88
N LYS A 89 15.06 -10.13 0.62
CA LYS A 89 15.05 -10.87 -0.66
C LYS A 89 13.76 -11.67 -0.84
N ILE A 90 13.25 -12.29 0.24
CA ILE A 90 12.05 -13.12 0.21
C ILE A 90 10.78 -12.25 0.16
N ASP A 91 10.69 -11.24 1.03
CA ASP A 91 9.64 -10.23 1.03
C ASP A 91 10.24 -8.83 1.24
N PRO A 92 10.45 -8.07 0.15
CA PRO A 92 10.94 -6.69 0.22
C PRO A 92 10.06 -5.73 1.03
N ASN A 93 8.84 -6.15 1.40
CA ASN A 93 7.90 -5.37 2.19
C ASN A 93 7.60 -6.03 3.54
N PHE A 94 8.49 -6.89 4.04
CA PHE A 94 8.36 -7.49 5.36
C PHE A 94 8.26 -6.40 6.44
N GLY A 95 7.31 -6.54 7.36
CA GLY A 95 7.00 -5.51 8.38
C GLY A 95 6.00 -4.44 7.94
N ASP A 96 5.73 -4.28 6.65
CA ASP A 96 4.69 -3.38 6.13
C ASP A 96 3.29 -4.02 6.13
N GLU A 97 3.17 -5.28 6.58
CA GLU A 97 1.89 -5.98 6.71
C GLU A 97 0.92 -5.25 7.64
N ASP A 98 1.38 -4.64 8.74
CA ASP A 98 0.50 -3.88 9.63
C ASP A 98 0.00 -2.60 8.97
N LYS A 99 0.84 -1.89 8.19
CA LYS A 99 0.39 -0.75 7.39
C LYS A 99 -0.56 -1.19 6.29
N LYS A 100 -0.28 -2.29 5.59
CA LYS A 100 -1.19 -2.87 4.59
C LYS A 100 -2.51 -3.29 5.23
N ASN A 101 -2.48 -3.88 6.42
CA ASN A 101 -3.67 -4.26 7.21
C ASN A 101 -4.42 -3.03 7.73
N GLU A 102 -3.73 -1.96 8.10
CA GLU A 102 -4.33 -0.71 8.55
C GLU A 102 -4.96 0.04 7.37
N VAL A 103 -4.27 0.17 6.24
CA VAL A 103 -4.81 0.70 4.98
C VAL A 103 -5.98 -0.15 4.51
N SER A 104 -5.86 -1.47 4.58
CA SER A 104 -6.91 -2.43 4.22
C SER A 104 -8.15 -2.24 5.08
N SER A 105 -8.00 -2.23 6.40
CA SER A 105 -9.09 -1.97 7.35
C SER A 105 -9.70 -0.57 7.14
N PHE A 106 -8.85 0.42 6.87
CA PHE A 106 -9.28 1.78 6.60
C PHE A 106 -10.09 1.91 5.31
N ILE A 107 -9.73 1.19 4.24
CA ILE A 107 -10.49 1.19 2.98
C ILE A 107 -11.78 0.41 3.17
N GLN A 108 -11.71 -0.80 3.75
CA GLN A 108 -12.87 -1.67 3.96
C GLN A 108 -13.99 -1.01 4.77
N LYS A 109 -13.69 -0.12 5.71
CA LYS A 109 -14.74 0.63 6.45
C LYS A 109 -15.64 1.47 5.54
N TRP A 110 -15.15 1.83 4.35
CA TRP A 110 -15.87 2.59 3.34
C TRP A 110 -16.46 1.74 2.23
N GLU A 111 -15.99 0.50 2.08
CA GLU A 111 -16.36 -0.38 0.98
C GLU A 111 -17.46 -1.34 1.39
N GLY A 112 -18.38 -1.59 0.45
CA GLY A 112 -19.33 -2.69 0.58
C GLY A 112 -18.73 -4.01 0.11
N PHE A 113 -19.39 -5.12 0.45
CA PHE A 113 -19.11 -6.43 -0.12
C PHE A 113 -20.11 -6.76 -1.23
N LEU A 114 -19.60 -7.10 -2.40
CA LEU A 114 -20.36 -7.62 -3.54
C LEU A 114 -20.00 -9.08 -3.78
N GLY A 115 -20.89 -10.00 -3.37
CA GLY A 115 -20.67 -11.44 -3.55
C GLY A 115 -20.75 -11.91 -5.00
N SER A 116 -21.33 -11.11 -5.89
CA SER A 116 -21.42 -11.36 -7.33
C SER A 116 -21.09 -10.08 -8.10
N PRO A 117 -20.66 -10.17 -9.37
CA PRO A 117 -20.40 -8.99 -10.19
C PRO A 117 -21.64 -8.10 -10.29
N LYS A 118 -21.45 -6.79 -10.06
CA LYS A 118 -22.52 -5.81 -10.18
C LYS A 118 -22.01 -4.55 -10.88
N MET A 119 -22.77 -4.06 -11.85
CA MET A 119 -22.53 -2.76 -12.47
C MET A 119 -23.07 -1.68 -11.53
N LEU A 120 -22.18 -0.82 -11.03
CA LEU A 120 -22.58 0.28 -10.15
C LEU A 120 -23.04 1.49 -10.97
N PRO A 121 -23.84 2.41 -10.39
CA PRO A 121 -24.30 3.59 -11.11
C PRO A 121 -23.11 4.41 -11.64
N ASN A 122 -23.14 4.72 -12.94
CA ASN A 122 -22.09 5.44 -13.67
C ASN A 122 -20.76 4.66 -13.83
N GLU A 123 -20.78 3.33 -13.70
CA GLU A 123 -19.64 2.48 -14.04
C GLU A 123 -19.90 1.74 -15.36
N GLU A 124 -18.86 1.65 -16.18
CA GLU A 124 -18.88 0.91 -17.45
C GLU A 124 -18.63 -0.59 -17.25
N TYR A 125 -18.02 -0.96 -16.13
CA TYR A 125 -17.56 -2.32 -15.85
C TYR A 125 -18.23 -2.89 -14.60
N TYR A 126 -18.29 -4.21 -14.52
CA TYR A 126 -18.72 -4.88 -13.29
C TYR A 126 -17.70 -4.68 -12.17
N THR A 127 -18.20 -4.59 -10.94
CA THR A 127 -17.40 -4.57 -9.71
C THR A 127 -17.76 -5.78 -8.85
N ILE A 128 -16.76 -6.41 -8.22
CA ILE A 128 -16.95 -7.56 -7.34
C ILE A 128 -16.10 -7.47 -6.06
N GLY A 129 -16.52 -8.22 -5.03
CA GLY A 129 -15.81 -8.37 -3.79
C GLY A 129 -15.79 -7.06 -3.03
N ILE A 130 -14.59 -6.63 -2.66
CA ILE A 130 -14.35 -5.30 -2.14
C ILE A 130 -13.78 -4.54 -3.34
N GLY A 131 -14.61 -3.73 -4.00
CA GLY A 131 -14.24 -2.74 -5.03
C GLY A 131 -13.38 -3.20 -6.22
N HIS A 132 -13.25 -4.50 -6.51
CA HIS A 132 -12.46 -4.96 -7.64
C HIS A 132 -13.19 -4.73 -8.97
N ARG A 133 -12.71 -3.76 -9.77
CA ARG A 133 -13.25 -3.47 -11.09
C ARG A 133 -12.81 -4.53 -12.11
N LEU A 134 -13.77 -5.14 -12.79
CA LEU A 134 -13.59 -6.14 -13.83
C LEU A 134 -13.54 -5.44 -15.20
N ASP A 135 -12.46 -4.69 -15.45
CA ASP A 135 -12.31 -3.84 -16.65
C ASP A 135 -11.48 -4.47 -17.77
N GLY A 136 -11.18 -5.76 -17.67
CA GLY A 136 -10.41 -6.51 -18.66
C GLY A 136 -8.92 -6.14 -18.71
N SER A 137 -8.47 -5.13 -17.95
CA SER A 137 -7.08 -4.69 -17.93
C SER A 137 -6.15 -5.78 -17.41
N LYS A 138 -4.88 -5.74 -17.83
CA LYS A 138 -3.84 -6.65 -17.32
C LYS A 138 -3.75 -6.61 -15.78
N ARG A 139 -3.92 -5.43 -15.19
CA ARG A 139 -3.95 -5.25 -13.72
C ARG A 139 -5.10 -6.03 -13.09
N SER A 140 -6.33 -5.82 -13.57
CA SER A 140 -7.52 -6.50 -13.05
C SER A 140 -7.39 -8.02 -13.20
N ARG A 141 -7.01 -8.50 -14.39
CA ARG A 141 -6.80 -9.93 -14.67
C ARG A 141 -5.71 -10.54 -13.78
N SER A 142 -4.56 -9.87 -13.66
CA SER A 142 -3.43 -10.40 -12.88
C SER A 142 -3.75 -10.48 -11.39
N ALA A 143 -4.39 -9.46 -10.82
CA ALA A 143 -4.81 -9.48 -9.42
C ALA A 143 -5.82 -10.60 -9.17
N PHE A 144 -6.80 -10.76 -10.08
CA PHE A 144 -7.80 -11.81 -10.00
C PHE A 144 -7.19 -13.21 -10.09
N SER A 145 -6.38 -13.49 -11.12
CA SER A 145 -5.75 -14.81 -11.29
C SER A 145 -4.79 -15.16 -10.17
N LYS A 146 -4.10 -14.17 -9.58
CA LYS A 146 -3.25 -14.37 -8.41
C LYS A 146 -4.07 -14.74 -7.17
N ALA A 147 -5.19 -14.05 -6.94
CA ALA A 147 -6.01 -14.26 -5.75
C ALA A 147 -6.92 -15.48 -5.84
N LEU A 148 -7.46 -15.77 -7.03
CA LEU A 148 -8.50 -16.76 -7.29
C LEU A 148 -8.10 -17.64 -8.49
N PRO A 149 -7.00 -18.40 -8.40
CA PRO A 149 -6.47 -19.18 -9.52
C PRO A 149 -7.44 -20.27 -10.01
N HIS A 150 -8.37 -20.71 -9.15
CA HIS A 150 -9.41 -21.69 -9.46
C HIS A 150 -10.66 -21.07 -10.13
N LYS A 151 -10.70 -19.75 -10.34
CA LYS A 151 -11.86 -19.07 -10.94
C LYS A 151 -11.51 -18.46 -12.30
N ASN A 152 -12.48 -18.51 -13.23
CA ASN A 152 -12.32 -17.98 -14.57
C ASN A 152 -12.71 -16.50 -14.63
N TYR A 153 -11.73 -15.60 -14.76
CA TYR A 153 -11.96 -14.16 -14.88
C TYR A 153 -13.00 -13.79 -15.94
N ASP A 154 -13.02 -14.44 -17.10
CA ASP A 154 -13.90 -14.06 -18.21
C ASP A 154 -15.38 -14.37 -17.93
N GLN A 155 -15.68 -15.26 -16.97
CA GLN A 155 -17.05 -15.42 -16.46
C GLN A 155 -17.45 -14.20 -15.64
N PHE A 156 -16.58 -13.76 -14.74
CA PHE A 156 -16.80 -12.58 -13.90
C PHE A 156 -16.91 -11.29 -14.72
N TYR A 157 -16.03 -11.12 -15.71
CA TYR A 157 -16.07 -10.00 -16.66
C TYR A 157 -17.43 -9.91 -17.41
N ARG A 158 -18.10 -11.04 -17.61
CA ARG A 158 -19.44 -11.14 -18.21
C ARG A 158 -20.59 -11.09 -17.21
N GLY A 159 -20.31 -10.71 -15.96
CA GLY A 159 -21.33 -10.56 -14.92
C GLY A 159 -21.70 -11.85 -14.19
N GLN A 160 -20.94 -12.94 -14.36
CA GLN A 160 -21.26 -14.27 -13.82
C GLN A 160 -20.36 -14.65 -12.63
N GLY A 161 -20.76 -15.69 -11.89
CA GLY A 161 -19.99 -16.23 -10.79
C GLY A 161 -20.21 -15.52 -9.45
N SER A 162 -19.53 -16.01 -8.43
CA SER A 162 -19.60 -15.47 -7.08
C SER A 162 -18.28 -15.61 -6.34
N VAL A 163 -18.09 -14.81 -5.30
CA VAL A 163 -16.97 -14.90 -4.36
C VAL A 163 -17.50 -14.94 -2.93
N THR A 164 -16.80 -15.69 -2.07
CA THR A 164 -17.01 -15.60 -0.62
C THR A 164 -16.35 -14.32 -0.07
N LYS A 165 -16.67 -13.94 1.17
CA LYS A 165 -15.98 -12.84 1.86
C LYS A 165 -14.47 -13.07 1.96
N LYS A 166 -14.04 -14.31 2.21
CA LYS A 166 -12.62 -14.68 2.28
C LYS A 166 -11.93 -14.50 0.92
N GLU A 167 -12.56 -14.97 -0.15
CA GLU A 167 -12.06 -14.79 -1.52
C GLU A 167 -12.00 -13.31 -1.93
N ALA A 168 -13.01 -12.52 -1.57
CA ALA A 168 -13.00 -11.08 -1.80
C ALA A 168 -11.88 -10.37 -1.01
N GLN A 169 -11.58 -10.83 0.21
CA GLN A 169 -10.47 -10.32 1.00
C GLN A 169 -9.12 -10.64 0.34
N THR A 170 -8.92 -11.87 -0.14
CA THR A 170 -7.72 -12.26 -0.88
C THR A 170 -7.57 -11.42 -2.16
N LEU A 171 -8.65 -11.20 -2.89
CA LEU A 171 -8.67 -10.37 -4.09
C LEU A 171 -8.30 -8.92 -3.78
N PHE A 172 -8.88 -8.35 -2.73
CA PHE A 172 -8.57 -7.00 -2.28
C PHE A 172 -7.09 -6.85 -1.88
N GLN A 173 -6.53 -7.83 -1.16
CA GLN A 173 -5.12 -7.84 -0.79
C GLN A 173 -4.19 -7.94 -2.01
N ALA A 174 -4.58 -8.68 -3.05
CA ALA A 174 -3.82 -8.75 -4.30
C ALA A 174 -3.88 -7.44 -5.09
N ASP A 175 -4.96 -6.67 -4.96
CA ASP A 175 -5.16 -5.37 -5.61
C ASP A 175 -4.40 -4.24 -4.91
N LEU A 176 -4.35 -4.27 -3.58
CA LEU A 176 -3.90 -3.17 -2.74
C LEU A 176 -2.52 -2.60 -3.13
N PRO A 177 -1.48 -3.40 -3.41
CA PRO A 177 -0.17 -2.87 -3.84
C PRO A 177 -0.28 -1.97 -5.08
N ASN A 178 -1.09 -2.34 -6.07
CA ASN A 178 -1.27 -1.52 -7.28
C ASN A 178 -1.89 -0.16 -6.97
N TYR A 179 -2.78 -0.09 -5.97
CA TYR A 179 -3.40 1.16 -5.55
C TYR A 179 -2.46 2.03 -4.72
N VAL A 180 -1.59 1.43 -3.89
CA VAL A 180 -0.51 2.13 -3.20
C VAL A 180 0.46 2.73 -4.21
N ASP A 181 0.90 1.95 -5.19
CA ASP A 181 1.81 2.43 -6.24
C ASP A 181 1.17 3.53 -7.09
N ARG A 182 -0.10 3.36 -7.46
CA ARG A 182 -0.85 4.41 -8.18
C ARG A 182 -0.99 5.67 -7.34
N ALA A 183 -1.27 5.54 -6.04
CA ALA A 183 -1.38 6.67 -5.12
C ALA A 183 -0.06 7.43 -5.03
N ARG A 184 1.05 6.71 -4.86
CA ARG A 184 2.40 7.27 -4.88
C ARG A 184 2.69 7.99 -6.21
N ASN A 185 2.49 7.32 -7.34
CA ASN A 185 2.74 7.88 -8.67
C ASN A 185 1.92 9.13 -8.98
N LEU A 186 0.64 9.15 -8.57
CA LEU A 186 -0.21 10.34 -8.75
C LEU A 186 0.25 11.49 -7.86
N THR A 187 0.70 11.20 -6.65
CA THR A 187 1.04 12.21 -5.64
C THR A 187 2.45 12.75 -5.81
N GLY A 188 3.36 11.96 -6.39
CA GLY A 188 4.77 12.30 -6.56
C GLY A 188 5.60 12.07 -5.30
N ASP A 189 6.82 12.60 -5.31
CA ASP A 189 7.87 12.33 -4.32
C ASP A 189 7.48 12.66 -2.87
N ASN A 190 6.51 13.56 -2.69
CA ASN A 190 6.04 13.94 -1.36
C ASN A 190 5.20 12.85 -0.67
N PHE A 191 4.69 11.86 -1.40
CA PHE A 191 3.79 10.83 -0.85
C PHE A 191 4.39 10.13 0.37
N ASP A 192 5.63 9.67 0.27
CA ASP A 192 6.30 8.94 1.34
C ASP A 192 6.73 9.86 2.52
N SER A 193 6.65 11.19 2.34
CA SER A 193 6.93 12.20 3.38
C SER A 193 5.70 12.61 4.20
N TYR A 194 4.50 12.26 3.75
CA TYR A 194 3.26 12.61 4.45
C TYR A 194 3.01 11.71 5.65
N SER A 195 2.20 12.19 6.60
CA SER A 195 1.79 11.36 7.73
C SER A 195 1.00 10.12 7.26
N SER A 196 1.10 9.03 8.04
CA SER A 196 0.35 7.79 7.79
C SER A 196 -1.15 8.06 7.60
N ASN A 197 -1.72 9.01 8.35
CA ASN A 197 -3.13 9.40 8.19
C ASN A 197 -3.43 9.94 6.78
N LEU A 198 -2.61 10.85 6.25
CA LEU A 198 -2.80 11.38 4.91
C LEU A 198 -2.54 10.31 3.85
N GLN A 199 -1.49 9.49 3.99
CA GLN A 199 -1.19 8.39 3.08
C GLN A 199 -2.38 7.43 2.94
N LYS A 200 -2.97 6.95 4.06
CA LYS A 200 -4.16 6.08 4.05
C LYS A 200 -5.36 6.72 3.34
N ASN A 201 -5.59 8.01 3.56
CA ASN A 201 -6.67 8.74 2.91
C ASN A 201 -6.44 8.89 1.40
N ILE A 202 -5.21 9.21 0.98
CA ILE A 202 -4.84 9.30 -0.45
C ILE A 202 -4.99 7.94 -1.14
N ILE A 203 -4.54 6.84 -0.51
CA ILE A 203 -4.71 5.49 -1.06
C ILE A 203 -6.20 5.17 -1.16
N SER A 204 -6.99 5.47 -0.14
CA SER A 204 -8.45 5.29 -0.17
C SER A 204 -9.13 6.09 -1.27
N ALA A 205 -8.74 7.35 -1.49
CA ALA A 205 -9.26 8.19 -2.58
C ALA A 205 -8.80 7.68 -3.95
N THR A 206 -7.60 7.09 -4.05
CA THR A 206 -7.08 6.46 -5.28
C THR A 206 -7.85 5.20 -5.61
N TYR A 207 -8.14 4.39 -4.60
CA TYR A 207 -8.94 3.17 -4.72
C TYR A 207 -10.35 3.47 -5.27
N ARG A 208 -10.99 4.55 -4.79
CA ARG A 208 -12.28 5.04 -5.32
C ARG A 208 -12.18 5.66 -6.71
N GLY A 209 -10.98 6.10 -7.11
CA GLY A 209 -10.73 6.86 -8.34
C GLY A 209 -10.74 8.38 -8.17
N SER A 210 -11.31 8.91 -7.08
CA SER A 210 -11.41 10.36 -6.79
C SER A 210 -10.05 11.07 -6.86
N TRP A 211 -8.98 10.43 -6.36
CA TRP A 211 -7.64 11.04 -6.36
C TRP A 211 -7.09 11.26 -7.77
N GLY A 212 -7.33 10.30 -8.67
CA GLY A 212 -6.88 10.38 -10.07
C GLY A 212 -7.52 11.56 -10.81
N TYR A 213 -8.79 11.83 -10.53
CA TYR A 213 -9.57 12.92 -11.12
C TYR A 213 -9.38 14.28 -10.43
N SER A 214 -8.44 14.39 -9.48
CA SER A 214 -8.20 15.62 -8.71
C SER A 214 -6.80 16.23 -8.97
N PRO A 215 -6.42 16.54 -10.24
CA PRO A 215 -5.08 17.04 -10.55
C PRO A 215 -4.75 18.38 -9.88
N LYS A 216 -5.74 19.28 -9.72
CA LYS A 216 -5.53 20.58 -9.07
C LYS A 216 -5.28 20.44 -7.56
N THR A 217 -6.03 19.57 -6.87
CA THR A 217 -5.75 19.20 -5.47
C THR A 217 -4.33 18.69 -5.31
N ARG A 218 -3.89 17.76 -6.17
CA ARG A 218 -2.55 17.17 -6.10
C ARG A 218 -1.46 18.23 -6.28
N ARG A 219 -1.64 19.16 -7.21
CA ARG A 219 -0.73 20.30 -7.41
C ARG A 219 -0.66 21.20 -6.17
N LEU A 220 -1.81 21.63 -5.62
CA LEU A 220 -1.86 22.48 -4.42
C LEU A 220 -1.22 21.79 -3.21
N LEU A 221 -1.45 20.48 -3.06
CA LEU A 221 -0.84 19.68 -2.01
C LEU A 221 0.70 19.63 -2.14
N ALA A 222 1.21 19.48 -3.37
CA ALA A 222 2.65 19.51 -3.64
C ALA A 222 3.28 20.89 -3.39
N GLU A 223 2.52 21.97 -3.60
CA GLU A 223 2.90 23.35 -3.28
C GLU A 223 2.83 23.66 -1.76
N GLY A 224 2.42 22.71 -0.92
CA GLY A 224 2.25 22.92 0.52
C GLY A 224 1.02 23.75 0.90
N LYS A 225 0.10 23.97 -0.04
CA LYS A 225 -1.15 24.73 0.16
C LYS A 225 -2.25 23.78 0.65
N PHE A 226 -2.08 23.25 1.86
CA PHE A 226 -2.94 22.19 2.39
C PHE A 226 -4.42 22.60 2.49
N GLU A 227 -4.72 23.81 2.99
CA GLU A 227 -6.11 24.28 3.12
C GLU A 227 -6.80 24.40 1.75
N GLU A 228 -6.14 25.06 0.80
CA GLU A 228 -6.64 25.19 -0.58
C GLU A 228 -6.80 23.84 -1.27
N ALA A 229 -5.88 22.90 -1.03
CA ALA A 229 -5.96 21.55 -1.57
C ALA A 229 -7.18 20.78 -1.04
N ALA A 230 -7.47 20.90 0.27
CA ALA A 230 -8.63 20.28 0.89
C ALA A 230 -9.94 20.83 0.33
N ASP A 231 -10.05 22.15 0.20
CA ASP A 231 -11.23 22.80 -0.38
C ASP A 231 -11.42 22.44 -1.86
N GLU A 232 -10.33 22.44 -2.64
CA GLU A 232 -10.36 22.02 -4.04
C GLU A 232 -10.81 20.57 -4.19
N PHE A 233 -10.42 19.67 -3.29
CA PHE A 233 -10.84 18.26 -3.34
C PHE A 233 -12.35 18.10 -3.18
N LEU A 234 -12.96 18.87 -2.28
CA LEU A 234 -14.41 18.92 -2.08
C LEU A 234 -15.12 19.72 -3.17
N ASN A 235 -14.40 20.52 -3.95
CA ASN A 235 -14.94 21.22 -5.12
C ASN A 235 -15.01 20.35 -6.39
N SER A 236 -15.12 19.03 -6.23
CA SER A 236 -15.26 18.08 -7.34
C SER A 236 -16.74 17.86 -7.73
N ASN A 237 -16.97 17.48 -9.00
CA ASN A 237 -18.31 17.07 -9.45
C ASN A 237 -18.82 15.88 -8.62
N GLU A 238 -17.94 14.93 -8.30
CA GLU A 238 -18.27 13.76 -7.47
C GLU A 238 -18.85 14.16 -6.11
N TYR A 239 -18.23 15.10 -5.40
CA TYR A 239 -18.71 15.55 -4.10
C TYR A 239 -20.04 16.32 -4.23
N ARG A 240 -20.13 17.25 -5.19
CA ARG A 240 -21.37 18.00 -5.45
C ARG A 240 -22.54 17.08 -5.81
N ASP A 241 -22.32 16.10 -6.66
CA ASP A 241 -23.35 15.14 -7.05
C ASP A 241 -23.69 14.18 -5.91
N ALA A 242 -22.72 13.82 -5.07
CA ALA A 242 -22.99 13.06 -3.84
C ALA A 242 -23.87 13.85 -2.85
N ILE A 243 -23.76 15.18 -2.79
CA ILE A 243 -24.70 16.03 -2.04
C ILE A 243 -26.08 15.98 -2.67
N LYS A 244 -26.20 16.28 -3.97
CA LYS A 244 -27.49 16.32 -4.69
C LYS A 244 -28.24 14.99 -4.61
N LEU A 245 -27.52 13.88 -4.73
CA LEU A 245 -28.08 12.52 -4.73
C LEU A 245 -28.12 11.87 -3.34
N ASN A 246 -27.84 12.63 -2.27
CA ASN A 246 -27.81 12.17 -0.87
C ASN A 246 -26.96 10.89 -0.66
N ARG A 247 -25.84 10.77 -1.37
CA ARG A 247 -24.89 9.64 -1.27
C ARG A 247 -23.97 9.82 -0.07
N ARG A 248 -24.51 9.66 1.14
CA ARG A 248 -23.83 9.95 2.43
C ARG A 248 -22.45 9.30 2.57
N GLY A 249 -22.29 8.05 2.12
CA GLY A 249 -21.02 7.33 2.22
C GLY A 249 -19.89 7.97 1.40
N ILE A 250 -20.22 8.49 0.20
CA ILE A 250 -19.25 9.20 -0.65
C ILE A 250 -18.82 10.49 0.02
N ARG A 251 -19.79 11.28 0.50
CA ARG A 251 -19.51 12.56 1.17
C ARG A 251 -18.57 12.40 2.37
N LYS A 252 -18.91 11.49 3.29
CA LYS A 252 -18.10 11.24 4.49
C LYS A 252 -16.67 10.80 4.16
N ARG A 253 -16.50 9.97 3.13
CA ARG A 253 -15.16 9.54 2.70
C ARG A 253 -14.35 10.68 2.11
N MET A 254 -14.98 11.52 1.27
CA MET A 254 -14.29 12.67 0.67
C MET A 254 -13.94 13.74 1.71
N GLU A 255 -14.85 14.00 2.64
CA GLU A 255 -14.61 14.87 3.80
C GLU A 255 -13.45 14.38 4.67
N ALA A 256 -13.34 13.06 4.89
CA ALA A 256 -12.22 12.48 5.63
C ALA A 256 -10.87 12.70 4.93
N VAL A 257 -10.84 12.68 3.59
CA VAL A 257 -9.61 12.96 2.81
C VAL A 257 -9.25 14.43 2.90
N ALA A 258 -10.23 15.33 2.72
CA ALA A 258 -10.01 16.77 2.86
C ALA A 258 -9.52 17.12 4.27
N GLU A 259 -10.10 16.53 5.30
CA GLU A 259 -9.66 16.71 6.68
C GLU A 259 -8.23 16.19 6.91
N ALA A 260 -7.89 15.02 6.37
CA ALA A 260 -6.53 14.50 6.46
C ALA A 260 -5.50 15.42 5.79
N ILE A 261 -5.87 16.08 4.69
CA ILE A 261 -5.04 17.09 4.03
C ILE A 261 -4.84 18.30 4.96
N ARG A 262 -5.90 18.84 5.57
CA ARG A 262 -5.78 19.99 6.51
C ARG A 262 -4.88 19.65 7.71
N GLN A 263 -5.09 18.48 8.30
CA GLN A 263 -4.31 18.00 9.44
C GLN A 263 -2.83 17.84 9.11
N GLU A 264 -2.49 17.46 7.88
CA GLU A 264 -1.10 17.43 7.42
C GLU A 264 -0.47 18.83 7.45
N GLY A 265 -1.19 19.84 6.96
CA GLY A 265 -0.76 21.22 6.98
C GLY A 265 -0.54 21.76 8.39
N TYR A 266 -1.47 21.48 9.32
CA TYR A 266 -1.30 21.88 10.72
C TYR A 266 -0.05 21.28 11.36
N LYS A 267 0.21 19.98 11.12
CA LYS A 267 1.42 19.31 11.64
C LYS A 267 2.70 19.94 11.10
N LYS A 268 2.76 20.22 9.79
CA LYS A 268 3.96 20.83 9.19
C LYS A 268 4.19 22.25 9.68
N ASN A 269 3.13 23.05 9.86
CA ASN A 269 3.24 24.40 10.40
C ASN A 269 3.64 24.42 11.89
N TRP A 270 3.25 23.41 12.66
CA TRP A 270 3.65 23.27 14.06
C TRP A 270 5.14 22.95 14.21
N ASN A 271 5.69 22.08 13.36
CA ASN A 271 7.10 21.69 13.40
C ASN A 271 8.08 22.76 12.89
N LEU A 272 7.58 23.89 12.39
CA LEU A 272 8.37 25.04 11.93
C LEU A 272 8.44 26.19 12.96
N LYS A 273 7.77 26.04 14.12
CA LYS A 273 7.83 26.96 15.25
C LYS A 273 8.74 26.42 16.34
#